data_AF-A0A2D4NS54-F1
#
_entry.id   AF-A0A2D4NS54-F1
#
_cell.length_a   1.000
_cell.length_b   1.000
_cell.length_c   1.000
_cell.angle_alpha   90.00
_cell.angle_beta   90.00
_cell.angle_gamma   90.00
#
_symmetry.space_group_name_H-M   'P 1'
#
loop_
_entity.id
_entity.type
_entity.pdbx_description
1 polymer ?
#
loop_
_entity_poly.entity_id
_entity_poly.type
_entity_poly.pdbx_seq_one_letter_code
_entity_poly.pdbx_strand_id
1 'polypeptide(L)'
;MGLLISYLSPCYVSMALPELLEVIAELALEIPRLLVMGDFNLPSAGGTSGVAREFMASMTAMDLTQLVSGPTHTGGSTLDLIFISGQWQSDLKLGEIVVEPLSWSDHSLLRLDFQTAAPYRKDAEPWRWFCPRRLLDPDRFQSELGLLPETLTHGSAGELVAAWDKVAAGALDRVVPLRPLTRCRSQWAP
;
A
#
# COMPACT_ATOMS: atom_id res chain seq x y z
N MET A 1 -14.28 4.51 -6.77
CA MET A 1 -12.83 4.53 -6.94
C MET A 1 -12.24 3.71 -5.80
N GLY A 2 -11.38 2.77 -6.12
CA GLY A 2 -10.58 2.02 -5.15
C GLY A 2 -9.12 2.43 -5.24
N LEU A 3 -8.43 2.32 -4.11
CA LEU A 3 -7.01 2.61 -3.99
C LEU A 3 -6.37 1.43 -3.27
N LEU A 4 -5.41 0.78 -3.92
CA LEU A 4 -4.52 -0.20 -3.30
C LEU A 4 -3.14 0.45 -3.15
N ILE A 5 -2.65 0.49 -1.91
CA ILE A 5 -1.29 0.90 -1.61
C ILE A 5 -0.53 -0.35 -1.18
N SER A 6 0.56 -0.66 -1.89
CA SER A 6 1.38 -1.85 -1.61
C SER A 6 2.81 -1.45 -1.25
N TYR A 7 3.46 -2.30 -0.46
CA TYR A 7 4.90 -2.25 -0.22
C TYR A 7 5.43 -3.68 -0.28
N LEU A 8 6.36 -3.94 -1.20
CA LEU A 8 7.04 -5.23 -1.28
C LEU A 8 8.44 -5.07 -0.70
N SER A 9 8.74 -5.87 0.33
CA SER A 9 10.10 -5.92 0.87
C SER A 9 11.08 -6.46 -0.19
N PRO A 10 12.24 -5.80 -0.40
CA PRO A 10 13.24 -6.22 -1.40
C PRO A 10 13.66 -7.70 -1.27
N CYS A 11 13.67 -8.23 -0.04
CA CYS A 11 14.10 -9.61 0.25
C CYS A 11 13.04 -10.67 -0.10
N TYR A 12 11.79 -10.29 -0.29
CA TYR A 12 10.65 -11.21 -0.38
C TYR A 12 9.80 -11.02 -1.63
N VAL A 13 10.23 -10.16 -2.56
CA VAL A 13 9.50 -9.81 -3.79
C VAL A 13 8.96 -11.05 -4.50
N SER A 14 9.81 -12.05 -4.78
CA SER A 14 9.41 -13.25 -5.54
C SER A 14 8.38 -14.13 -4.82
N MET A 15 8.35 -14.13 -3.49
CA MET A 15 7.40 -14.93 -2.71
C MET A 15 6.07 -14.20 -2.50
N ALA A 16 6.10 -12.89 -2.33
CA ALA A 16 4.90 -12.08 -2.08
C ALA A 16 4.15 -11.67 -3.37
N LEU A 17 4.83 -11.67 -4.52
CA LEU A 17 4.25 -11.24 -5.79
C LEU A 17 3.01 -12.02 -6.22
N PRO A 18 2.98 -13.37 -6.15
CA PRO A 18 1.81 -14.14 -6.61
C PRO A 18 0.55 -13.82 -5.80
N GLU A 19 0.68 -13.74 -4.47
CA GLU A 19 -0.43 -13.38 -3.57
C GLU A 19 -0.91 -11.95 -3.84
N LEU A 20 0.01 -11.00 -4.07
CA LEU A 20 -0.36 -9.63 -4.41
C LEU A 20 -1.08 -9.56 -5.77
N LEU A 21 -0.65 -10.33 -6.78
CA LEU A 21 -1.29 -10.37 -8.09
C LEU A 21 -2.70 -10.94 -8.01
N GLU A 22 -2.94 -11.95 -7.17
CA GLU A 22 -4.29 -12.49 -6.92
C GLU A 22 -5.22 -11.41 -6.34
N VAL A 23 -4.76 -10.68 -5.31
CA VAL A 23 -5.52 -9.56 -4.72
C VAL A 23 -5.78 -8.46 -5.75
N ILE A 24 -4.79 -8.10 -6.57
CA ILE A 24 -4.95 -7.08 -7.62
C ILE A 24 -5.98 -7.55 -8.65
N ALA A 25 -5.96 -8.83 -9.05
CA ALA A 25 -6.89 -9.38 -10.02
C ALA A 25 -8.33 -9.33 -9.53
N GLU A 26 -8.57 -9.74 -8.29
CA GLU A 26 -9.90 -9.66 -7.66
C GLU A 26 -10.38 -8.20 -7.63
N LEU A 27 -9.54 -7.28 -7.17
CA LEU A 27 -9.89 -5.86 -7.08
C LEU A 27 -10.12 -5.23 -8.45
N ALA A 28 -9.36 -5.61 -9.48
CA ALA A 28 -9.52 -5.08 -10.84
C ALA A 28 -10.87 -5.51 -11.44
N LEU A 29 -11.36 -6.70 -11.11
CA LEU A 29 -12.69 -7.18 -11.52
C LEU A 29 -13.82 -6.47 -10.76
N GLU A 30 -13.67 -6.24 -9.46
CA GLU A 30 -14.71 -5.65 -8.62
C GLU A 30 -14.77 -4.12 -8.71
N ILE A 31 -13.64 -3.47 -9.01
CA ILE A 31 -13.48 -2.02 -8.92
C ILE A 31 -13.04 -1.45 -10.28
N PRO A 32 -13.99 -1.02 -11.13
CA PRO A 32 -13.71 -0.42 -12.44
C PRO A 32 -12.81 0.82 -12.42
N ARG A 33 -12.71 1.50 -11.27
CA ARG A 33 -11.89 2.70 -11.06
C ARG A 33 -10.84 2.44 -10.00
N LEU A 34 -9.93 1.50 -10.28
CA LEU A 34 -8.84 1.10 -9.39
C LEU A 34 -7.56 1.88 -9.70
N LEU A 35 -6.93 2.39 -8.64
CA LEU A 35 -5.54 2.83 -8.62
C LEU A 35 -4.73 1.85 -7.78
N VAL A 36 -3.62 1.35 -8.31
CA VAL A 36 -2.66 0.55 -7.55
C VAL A 36 -1.36 1.34 -7.50
N MET A 37 -0.81 1.59 -6.31
CA MET A 37 0.43 2.35 -6.17
C MET A 37 1.28 1.86 -5.00
N GLY A 38 2.57 2.19 -5.04
CA GLY A 38 3.47 1.93 -3.92
C GLY A 38 4.87 1.56 -4.37
N ASP A 39 5.68 1.13 -3.42
CA ASP A 39 7.05 0.67 -3.66
C ASP A 39 7.06 -0.85 -3.81
N PHE A 40 7.32 -1.32 -5.03
CA PHE A 40 7.30 -2.74 -5.36
C PHE A 40 8.68 -3.38 -5.31
N ASN A 41 9.75 -2.59 -5.15
CA ASN A 41 11.13 -3.07 -5.15
C ASN A 41 11.45 -4.08 -6.27
N LEU A 42 10.80 -3.94 -7.43
CA LEU A 42 11.00 -4.86 -8.54
C LEU A 42 12.39 -4.65 -9.13
N PRO A 43 13.12 -5.75 -9.46
CA PRO A 43 14.40 -5.63 -10.13
C PRO A 43 14.24 -4.87 -11.46
N SER A 44 15.13 -3.92 -11.72
CA SER A 44 15.17 -3.14 -12.98
C SER A 44 15.02 -4.05 -14.21
N ALA A 45 14.15 -3.65 -15.14
CA ALA A 45 13.92 -4.34 -16.41
C ALA A 45 15.16 -4.41 -17.32
N GLY A 46 16.27 -3.76 -16.94
CA GLY A 46 17.53 -3.71 -17.69
C GLY A 46 18.43 -4.95 -17.60
N GLY A 47 18.10 -5.95 -16.77
CA GLY A 47 18.90 -7.18 -16.69
C GLY A 47 18.07 -8.39 -16.31
N THR A 48 17.91 -9.35 -17.24
CA THR A 48 17.56 -10.79 -17.09
C THR A 48 16.47 -11.24 -16.10
N SER A 49 15.78 -10.35 -15.37
CA SER A 49 14.78 -10.69 -14.37
C SER A 49 13.43 -10.96 -15.05
N GLY A 50 13.06 -12.24 -15.17
CA GLY A 50 11.74 -12.65 -15.64
C GLY A 50 10.60 -12.09 -14.78
N VAL A 51 10.84 -11.92 -13.47
CA VAL A 51 9.84 -11.53 -12.47
C VAL A 51 9.24 -10.16 -12.74
N ALA A 52 10.06 -9.13 -12.98
CA ALA A 52 9.54 -7.79 -13.26
C ALA A 52 8.74 -7.77 -14.57
N ARG A 53 9.22 -8.47 -15.61
CA ARG A 53 8.52 -8.57 -16.89
C ARG A 53 7.19 -9.31 -16.76
N GLU A 54 7.15 -10.41 -16.02
CA GLU A 54 5.93 -11.18 -15.75
C GLU A 54 4.93 -10.38 -14.91
N PHE A 55 5.41 -9.63 -13.92
CA PHE A 55 4.59 -8.68 -13.18
C PHE A 55 3.95 -7.66 -14.12
N MET A 56 4.76 -6.96 -14.92
CA MET A 56 4.27 -5.95 -15.88
C MET A 56 3.28 -6.53 -16.89
N ALA A 57 3.54 -7.74 -17.39
CA ALA A 57 2.63 -8.45 -18.29
C ALA A 57 1.31 -8.81 -17.59
N SER A 58 1.36 -9.22 -16.32
CA SER A 58 0.17 -9.54 -15.52
C SER A 58 -0.68 -8.29 -15.27
N MET A 59 -0.05 -7.16 -14.91
CA MET A 59 -0.73 -5.88 -14.76
C MET A 59 -1.42 -5.47 -16.08
N THR A 60 -0.71 -5.58 -17.20
CA THR A 60 -1.27 -5.30 -18.53
C THR A 60 -2.45 -6.22 -18.87
N ALA A 61 -2.35 -7.51 -18.55
CA ALA A 61 -3.43 -8.48 -18.78
C ALA A 61 -4.69 -8.18 -17.94
N MET A 62 -4.52 -7.52 -16.78
CA MET A 62 -5.62 -7.03 -15.94
C MET A 62 -6.14 -5.64 -16.36
N ASP A 63 -5.77 -5.15 -17.56
CA ASP A 63 -6.11 -3.81 -18.04
C ASP A 63 -5.61 -2.69 -17.11
N LEU A 64 -4.47 -2.91 -16.43
CA LEU A 64 -3.81 -1.92 -15.58
C LEU A 64 -2.60 -1.32 -16.31
N THR A 65 -2.66 -0.01 -16.56
CA THR A 65 -1.62 0.74 -17.27
C THR A 65 -0.69 1.44 -16.29
N GLN A 66 0.62 1.23 -16.44
CA GLN A 66 1.63 1.95 -15.66
C GLN A 66 1.70 3.42 -16.06
N LEU A 67 1.74 4.28 -15.05
CA LEU A 67 1.75 5.73 -15.22
C LEU A 67 3.14 6.36 -15.05
N VAL A 68 4.01 5.75 -14.23
CA VAL A 68 5.36 6.26 -13.94
C VAL A 68 6.39 5.48 -14.75
N SER A 69 7.23 6.14 -15.54
CA SER A 69 8.28 5.49 -16.34
C SER A 69 9.72 5.95 -16.02
N GLY A 70 9.87 7.00 -15.20
CA GLY A 70 11.17 7.57 -14.82
C GLY A 70 11.73 6.99 -13.52
N PRO A 71 12.99 7.30 -13.17
CA PRO A 71 13.59 6.91 -11.90
C PRO A 71 12.81 7.46 -10.71
N THR A 72 12.53 6.60 -9.73
CA THR A 72 11.87 6.98 -8.48
C THR A 72 12.78 6.80 -7.27
N HIS A 73 13.93 6.17 -7.47
CA HIS A 73 14.96 5.96 -6.45
C HIS A 73 16.26 6.68 -6.85
N THR A 74 17.02 7.15 -5.88
CA THR A 74 18.32 7.84 -6.07
C THR A 74 19.34 7.00 -6.83
N GLY A 75 19.22 5.67 -6.80
CA GLY A 75 20.01 4.73 -7.59
C GLY A 75 19.62 4.65 -9.07
N GLY A 76 18.71 5.50 -9.56
CA GLY A 76 18.29 5.54 -10.97
C GLY A 76 17.25 4.48 -11.34
N SER A 77 16.76 3.71 -10.38
CA SER A 77 15.75 2.67 -10.59
C SER A 77 14.33 3.21 -10.44
N THR A 78 13.37 2.56 -11.12
CA THR A 78 11.93 2.79 -10.95
C THR A 78 11.39 1.68 -10.06
N LEU A 79 11.30 1.94 -8.76
CA LEU A 79 10.81 0.99 -7.76
C LEU A 79 9.37 1.30 -7.33
N ASP A 80 9.04 2.59 -7.34
CA ASP A 80 7.73 3.10 -7.03
C ASP A 80 6.88 3.13 -8.30
N LEU A 81 5.80 2.36 -8.31
CA LEU A 81 4.95 2.19 -9.48
C LEU A 81 3.54 2.71 -9.18
N ILE A 82 2.89 3.23 -10.21
CA ILE A 82 1.48 3.63 -10.18
C ILE A 82 0.83 2.99 -11.40
N PHE A 83 -0.27 2.28 -11.18
CA PHE A 83 -1.10 1.69 -12.20
C PHE A 83 -2.53 2.18 -12.11
N ILE A 84 -3.13 2.43 -13.26
CA ILE A 84 -4.54 2.82 -13.39
C ILE A 84 -5.28 1.80 -14.25
N SER A 85 -6.53 1.47 -13.87
CA SER A 85 -7.42 0.69 -14.75
C SER A 85 -7.74 1.43 -16.04
N GLY A 86 -7.66 0.74 -17.18
CA GLY A 86 -7.97 1.27 -18.51
C GLY A 86 -9.41 1.78 -18.63
N GLN A 87 -10.35 1.11 -17.94
CA GLN A 87 -11.73 1.59 -17.80
C GLN A 87 -11.82 2.99 -17.18
N TRP A 88 -10.91 3.33 -16.27
CA TRP A 88 -10.86 4.65 -15.65
C TRP A 88 -10.05 5.66 -16.46
N GLN A 89 -8.99 5.22 -17.14
CA GLN A 89 -8.14 6.08 -17.96
C GLN A 89 -8.92 6.87 -19.01
N SER A 90 -9.96 6.25 -19.60
CA SER A 90 -10.84 6.87 -20.60
C SER A 90 -11.66 8.05 -20.04
N ASP A 91 -12.03 7.99 -18.77
CA ASP A 91 -12.87 8.97 -18.08
C ASP A 91 -12.06 10.00 -17.28
N LEU A 92 -10.81 9.66 -16.93
CA LEU A 92 -10.00 10.40 -15.98
C LEU A 92 -9.23 11.52 -16.68
N LYS A 93 -9.50 12.76 -16.29
CA LYS A 93 -8.57 13.87 -16.55
C LYS A 93 -7.41 13.78 -15.58
N LEU A 94 -6.39 13.06 -16.00
CA LEU A 94 -5.12 12.96 -15.29
C LEU A 94 -4.33 14.26 -15.48
N GLY A 95 -3.88 14.85 -14.38
CA GLY A 95 -2.87 15.91 -14.39
C GLY A 95 -1.50 15.35 -14.70
N GLU A 96 -0.49 16.23 -14.70
CA GLU A 96 0.90 15.79 -14.81
C GLU A 96 1.30 15.00 -13.55
N ILE A 97 2.05 13.91 -13.77
CA ILE A 97 2.63 13.14 -12.68
C ILE A 97 3.96 13.79 -12.33
N VAL A 98 4.07 14.27 -11.11
CA VAL A 98 5.28 14.93 -10.64
C VAL A 98 6.10 13.92 -9.85
N VAL A 99 7.38 13.81 -10.20
CA VAL A 99 8.38 13.02 -9.46
C VAL A 99 9.39 14.00 -8.88
N GLU A 100 9.37 14.19 -7.56
CA GLU A 100 10.22 15.17 -6.87
C GLU A 100 11.22 14.46 -5.95
N PRO A 101 12.53 14.72 -6.08
CA PRO A 101 13.51 14.14 -5.15
C PRO A 101 13.33 14.72 -3.75
N LEU A 102 13.49 13.88 -2.73
CA LEU A 102 13.42 14.27 -1.33
C LEU A 102 14.82 14.29 -0.71
N SER A 103 15.11 15.30 0.13
CA SER A 103 16.43 15.42 0.77
C SER A 103 16.67 14.41 1.91
N TRP A 104 15.60 13.73 2.35
CA TRP A 104 15.59 12.87 3.54
C TRP A 104 15.20 11.43 3.23
N SER A 105 14.96 11.10 1.95
CA SER A 105 14.67 9.76 1.48
C SER A 105 15.46 9.48 0.20
N ASP A 106 15.86 8.24 0.03
CA ASP A 106 16.41 7.71 -1.21
C ASP A 106 15.33 7.43 -2.26
N HIS A 107 14.05 7.53 -1.92
CA HIS A 107 12.91 7.55 -2.84
C HIS A 107 12.43 8.99 -3.12
N SER A 108 11.87 9.18 -4.31
CA SER A 108 11.23 10.41 -4.76
C SER A 108 9.75 10.44 -4.35
N LEU A 109 9.24 11.64 -4.08
CA LEU A 109 7.81 11.88 -3.94
C LEU A 109 7.13 11.74 -5.31
N LEU A 110 6.13 10.86 -5.40
CA LEU A 110 5.23 10.78 -6.53
C LEU A 110 3.93 11.54 -6.22
N ARG A 111 3.61 12.56 -7.02
CA ARG A 111 2.34 13.29 -6.93
C ARG A 111 1.50 13.02 -8.17
N LEU A 112 0.27 12.57 -7.93
CA LEU A 112 -0.74 12.31 -8.95
C LEU A 112 -1.97 13.19 -8.67
N ASP A 113 -2.22 14.15 -9.56
CA ASP A 113 -3.40 14.99 -9.50
C ASP A 113 -4.44 14.49 -10.51
N PHE A 114 -5.69 14.30 -10.10
CA PHE A 114 -6.75 13.82 -10.99
C PHE A 114 -8.14 14.32 -10.59
N GLN A 115 -9.00 14.54 -11.58
CA GLN A 115 -10.39 14.96 -11.35
C GLN A 115 -11.30 13.75 -11.20
N THR A 116 -11.98 13.63 -10.06
CA THR A 116 -13.02 12.61 -9.88
C THR A 116 -14.39 13.28 -9.81
N ALA A 117 -15.40 12.65 -10.41
CA ALA A 117 -16.78 12.91 -9.99
C ALA A 117 -16.91 12.58 -8.50
N ALA A 118 -17.71 13.34 -7.76
CA ALA A 118 -17.89 13.18 -6.31
C ALA A 118 -17.97 11.68 -5.93
N PRO A 119 -17.26 11.24 -4.88
CA PRO A 119 -17.13 9.82 -4.57
C PRO A 119 -18.53 9.19 -4.52
N TYR A 120 -18.70 8.14 -5.32
CA TYR A 120 -19.94 7.35 -5.36
C TYR A 120 -20.32 6.98 -3.93
N ARG A 121 -21.39 7.60 -3.40
CA ARG A 121 -22.00 7.17 -2.13
C ARG A 121 -22.66 5.83 -2.42
N LYS A 122 -22.02 4.72 -2.06
CA LYS A 122 -22.79 3.52 -1.73
C LYS A 122 -23.62 3.87 -0.50
N ASP A 123 -24.91 4.07 -0.69
CA ASP A 123 -25.85 4.04 0.42
C ASP A 123 -25.77 2.61 0.99
N ALA A 124 -25.15 2.48 2.16
CA ALA A 124 -24.79 1.22 2.84
C ALA A 124 -23.59 0.45 2.26
N GLU A 125 -22.37 0.98 2.43
CA GLU A 125 -21.19 0.12 2.55
C GLU A 125 -21.16 -0.55 3.94
N PRO A 126 -20.65 -1.78 4.05
CA PRO A 126 -20.41 -2.39 5.35
C PRO A 126 -19.41 -1.54 6.16
N TRP A 127 -19.49 -1.69 7.48
CA TRP A 127 -18.65 -1.03 8.46
C TRP A 127 -17.17 -1.15 8.05
N ARG A 128 -16.57 -0.04 7.61
CA ARG A 128 -15.13 0.02 7.40
C ARG A 128 -14.45 0.16 8.76
N TRP A 129 -13.64 -0.83 9.11
CA TRP A 129 -12.82 -0.81 10.31
C TRP A 129 -11.47 -0.21 9.96
N PHE A 130 -10.96 0.67 10.81
CA PHE A 130 -9.65 1.27 10.63
C PHE A 130 -8.95 1.48 11.96
N CYS A 131 -7.62 1.43 11.95
CA CYS A 131 -6.79 1.81 13.07
C CYS A 131 -6.25 3.23 12.83
N PRO A 132 -6.82 4.27 13.46
CA PRO A 132 -6.30 5.62 13.36
C PRO A 132 -4.92 5.74 14.03
N ARG A 133 -3.84 5.49 13.28
CA ARG A 133 -2.46 5.55 13.81
C ARG A 133 -2.08 6.94 14.38
N ARG A 134 -2.79 8.00 14.00
CA ARG A 134 -2.63 9.34 14.63
C ARG A 134 -3.07 9.40 16.09
N LEU A 135 -3.81 8.39 16.56
CA LEU A 135 -4.20 8.22 17.97
C LEU A 135 -3.27 7.23 18.70
N LEU A 136 -2.16 6.81 18.07
CA LEU A 136 -1.15 6.00 18.73
C LEU A 136 -0.46 6.86 19.77
N ASP A 137 -0.64 6.48 21.03
CA ASP A 137 0.14 6.98 22.16
C ASP A 137 1.46 6.17 22.22
N PRO A 138 2.62 6.78 21.92
CA PRO A 138 3.89 6.07 21.86
C PRO A 138 4.30 5.48 23.22
N ASP A 139 4.04 6.21 24.31
CA ASP A 139 4.41 5.79 25.67
C ASP A 139 3.56 4.61 26.11
N ARG A 140 2.26 4.66 25.81
CA ARG A 140 1.34 3.54 26.06
C ARG A 140 1.69 2.32 25.20
N PHE A 141 2.07 2.53 23.94
CA PHE A 141 2.49 1.44 23.06
C PHE A 141 3.76 0.77 23.58
N GLN A 142 4.75 1.55 24.01
CA GLN A 142 5.96 1.03 24.64
C GLN A 142 5.67 0.26 25.93
N SER A 143 4.74 0.74 26.75
CA SER A 143 4.30 0.02 27.95
C SER A 143 3.61 -1.32 27.64
N GLU A 144 2.83 -1.39 26.56
CA GLU A 144 2.12 -2.61 26.14
C GLU A 144 3.02 -3.63 25.44
N LEU A 145 4.04 -3.17 24.70
CA LEU A 145 5.09 -4.03 24.17
C LEU A 145 5.84 -4.77 25.30
N GLY A 146 6.00 -4.09 26.44
CA GLY A 146 6.72 -4.63 27.60
C GLY A 146 8.20 -4.88 27.31
N LEU A 147 8.84 -5.68 28.16
CA LEU A 147 10.19 -6.17 27.91
C LEU A 147 10.12 -7.38 26.98
N LEU A 148 11.05 -7.45 26.03
CA LEU A 148 11.24 -8.64 25.20
C LEU A 148 11.41 -9.88 26.10
N PRO A 149 10.58 -10.92 25.96
CA PRO A 149 10.70 -12.12 26.77
C PRO A 149 12.09 -12.75 26.59
N GLU A 150 12.81 -13.00 27.70
CA GLU A 150 14.11 -13.69 27.69
C GLU A 150 14.04 -15.08 27.04
N THR A 151 12.86 -15.68 26.98
CA THR A 151 12.61 -16.95 26.27
C THR A 151 12.88 -16.89 24.76
N LEU A 152 13.03 -15.69 24.20
CA LEU A 152 13.33 -15.48 22.78
C LEU A 152 14.83 -15.57 22.46
N THR A 153 15.73 -15.55 23.45
CA THR A 153 17.20 -15.47 23.22
C THR A 153 17.81 -16.71 22.58
N HIS A 154 17.05 -17.79 22.39
CA HIS A 154 17.53 -19.07 21.85
C HIS A 154 16.78 -19.54 20.60
N GLY A 155 15.90 -18.71 20.02
CA GLY A 155 15.16 -19.02 18.79
C GLY A 155 15.92 -18.65 17.51
N SER A 156 15.52 -19.24 16.39
CA SER A 156 15.94 -18.81 15.06
C SER A 156 15.41 -17.41 14.71
N ALA A 157 16.02 -16.74 13.72
CA ALA A 157 15.59 -15.40 13.30
C ALA A 157 14.11 -15.35 12.87
N GLY A 158 13.58 -16.42 12.26
CA GLY A 158 12.17 -16.50 11.88
C GLY A 158 11.23 -16.57 13.08
N GLU A 159 11.59 -17.35 14.10
CA GLU A 159 10.82 -17.46 15.34
C GLU A 159 10.83 -16.14 16.13
N LEU A 160 11.96 -15.44 16.12
CA LEU A 160 12.09 -14.11 16.70
C LEU A 160 11.16 -13.09 16.02
N VAL A 161 11.16 -13.06 14.69
CA VAL A 161 10.29 -12.15 13.91
C VAL A 161 8.82 -12.47 14.14
N ALA A 162 8.42 -13.75 14.11
CA ALA A 162 7.04 -14.14 14.34
C ALA A 162 6.57 -13.82 15.77
N ALA A 163 7.43 -14.00 16.77
CA ALA A 163 7.11 -13.64 18.14
C ALA A 163 6.99 -12.13 18.33
N TRP A 164 7.92 -11.36 17.74
CA TRP A 164 7.86 -9.91 17.73
C TRP A 164 6.58 -9.40 17.06
N ASP A 165 6.26 -9.90 15.87
CA ASP A 165 5.09 -9.49 15.10
C ASP A 165 3.80 -9.75 15.89
N LYS A 166 3.71 -10.92 16.54
CA LYS A 166 2.59 -11.27 17.42
C LYS A 166 2.45 -10.30 18.61
N VAL A 167 3.55 -9.95 19.28
CA VAL A 167 3.53 -9.04 20.43
C VAL A 167 3.20 -7.62 19.99
N ALA A 168 3.81 -7.14 18.90
CA ALA A 168 3.59 -5.82 18.34
C ALA A 168 2.15 -5.65 17.83
N ALA A 169 1.59 -6.63 17.13
CA ALA A 169 0.20 -6.64 16.71
C ALA A 169 -0.75 -6.59 17.91
N GLY A 170 -0.50 -7.40 18.94
CA GLY A 170 -1.30 -7.39 20.17
C GLY A 170 -1.23 -6.06 20.93
N ALA A 171 -0.05 -5.44 21.01
CA ALA A 171 0.11 -4.11 21.61
C ALA A 171 -0.62 -3.03 20.78
N LEU A 172 -0.52 -3.09 19.44
CA LEU A 172 -1.24 -2.19 18.54
C LEU A 172 -2.75 -2.30 18.73
N ASP A 173 -3.30 -3.50 18.81
CA ASP A 173 -4.74 -3.73 19.02
C ASP A 173 -5.25 -3.14 20.35
N ARG A 174 -4.40 -3.10 21.39
CA ARG A 174 -4.76 -2.52 22.69
C ARG A 174 -4.67 -1.00 22.72
N VAL A 175 -3.67 -0.43 22.05
CA VAL A 175 -3.43 1.01 22.05
C VAL A 175 -4.35 1.70 21.05
N VAL A 176 -4.49 1.13 19.85
CA VAL A 176 -5.31 1.64 18.75
C VAL A 176 -6.20 0.50 18.22
N PRO A 177 -7.22 0.09 18.99
CA PRO A 177 -8.14 -0.94 18.54
C PRO A 177 -8.80 -0.53 17.23
N LEU A 178 -9.14 -1.52 16.40
CA LEU A 178 -9.98 -1.33 15.23
C LEU A 178 -11.25 -0.56 15.64
N ARG A 179 -11.44 0.62 15.06
CA ARG A 179 -12.64 1.41 15.28
C ARG A 179 -13.54 1.33 14.06
N PRO A 180 -14.86 1.20 14.25
CA PRO A 180 -15.79 1.42 13.16
C PRO A 180 -15.67 2.88 12.73
N LEU A 181 -15.55 3.12 11.44
CA LEU A 181 -15.60 4.47 10.87
C LEU A 181 -17.05 4.94 10.92
N THR A 182 -17.49 5.40 12.10
CA THR A 182 -18.80 6.01 12.29
C THR A 182 -18.80 7.34 11.55
N ARG A 183 -19.53 7.39 10.44
CA ARG A 183 -19.80 8.64 9.76
C ARG A 183 -20.71 9.48 10.65
N CYS A 184 -20.12 10.32 11.50
CA CYS A 184 -20.86 11.40 12.14
C CYS A 184 -21.56 12.19 11.03
N ARG A 185 -22.90 12.17 11.03
CA ARG A 185 -23.67 13.19 10.32
C ARG A 185 -23.22 14.50 10.91
N SER A 186 -22.49 15.31 10.16
CA SER A 186 -22.42 16.74 10.44
C SER A 186 -23.86 17.24 10.33
N GLN A 187 -24.55 17.28 11.47
CA GLN A 187 -25.75 18.07 11.60
C GLN A 187 -25.28 19.49 11.39
N TRP A 188 -25.63 20.06 10.24
CA TRP A 188 -25.53 21.49 10.05
C TRP A 188 -26.41 22.12 11.13
N ALA A 189 -25.80 22.93 12.00
CA ALA A 189 -26.54 23.77 12.92
C ALA A 189 -27.32 24.83 12.11
N PRO A 190 -28.49 25.28 12.60
CA PRO A 190 -29.41 26.15 11.87
C PRO A 190 -28.82 27.54 11.56
#